data_AF-A0A1T1AP76-F1
#
_entry.id   AF-A0A1T1AP76-F1
#
_cell.length_a   1.000
_cell.length_b   1.000
_cell.length_c   1.000
_cell.angle_alpha   90.00
_cell.angle_beta   90.00
_cell.angle_gamma   90.00
#
_symmetry.space_group_name_H-M   'P 1'
#
loop_
_entity.id
_entity.type
_entity.pdbx_description
1 polymer ?
#
loop_
_entity_poly.entity_id
_entity_poly.type
_entity_poly.pdbx_seq_one_letter_code
_entity_poly.pdbx_strand_id
1 'polypeptide(L)'
;MKTPLFELGQIVATRGAPVDADLDKLVKELADVGYYAIRLDHKEWERWAWPGGYPLYYLCADGGVLCSKCANKEIELTSTPDAEADWHIVAADINYEDPHLECSACGEFCESAYGEPIDKDMGSSHSSVCPGATS
;
A
#
# COMPACT_ATOMS: atom_id res chain seq x y z
N MET A 1 7.20 1.49 -50.59
CA MET A 1 6.14 0.76 -49.87
C MET A 1 5.94 1.49 -48.54
N LYS A 2 4.75 2.03 -48.29
CA LYS A 2 4.45 2.86 -47.13
C LYS A 2 4.11 1.92 -45.96
N THR A 3 4.91 1.94 -44.90
CA THR A 3 4.58 1.30 -43.63
C THR A 3 3.33 1.98 -43.06
N PRO A 4 2.28 1.25 -42.66
CA PRO A 4 1.16 1.88 -42.00
C PRO A 4 1.59 2.33 -40.59
N LEU A 5 1.41 3.62 -40.31
CA LEU A 5 1.39 4.17 -38.96
C LEU A 5 0.15 3.59 -38.27
N PHE A 6 0.31 2.46 -37.57
CA PHE A 6 -0.66 2.05 -36.56
C PHE A 6 -0.43 2.94 -35.34
N GLU A 7 -1.46 3.71 -34.99
CA GLU A 7 -1.48 4.50 -33.76
C GLU A 7 -1.09 3.62 -32.58
N LEU A 8 -0.09 4.07 -31.82
CA LEU A 8 0.41 3.46 -30.60
C LEU A 8 -0.68 3.57 -29.51
N GLY A 9 -1.73 2.75 -29.61
CA GLY A 9 -2.66 2.53 -28.52
C GLY A 9 -1.92 1.79 -27.41
N GLN A 10 -1.64 2.47 -26.29
CA GLN A 10 -1.23 1.80 -25.05
C GLN A 10 -2.34 0.82 -24.64
N ILE A 11 -2.13 -0.47 -24.91
CA ILE A 11 -2.95 -1.52 -24.30
C ILE A 11 -2.41 -1.70 -22.88
N VAL A 12 -3.04 -1.04 -21.90
CA VAL A 12 -2.76 -1.26 -20.48
C VAL A 12 -3.50 -2.52 -20.05
N ALA A 13 -2.85 -3.67 -20.12
CA ALA A 13 -3.36 -4.91 -19.55
C ALA A 13 -3.13 -4.88 -18.02
N THR A 14 -4.19 -4.69 -17.23
CA THR A 14 -4.12 -4.55 -15.76
C THR A 14 -4.20 -5.87 -14.98
N ARG A 15 -4.01 -7.02 -15.64
CA ARG A 15 -3.94 -8.31 -14.92
C ARG A 15 -2.57 -8.41 -14.28
N GLY A 16 -2.52 -8.23 -12.96
CA GLY A 16 -1.30 -8.42 -12.16
C GLY A 16 -0.70 -9.79 -12.43
N ALA A 17 0.60 -9.82 -12.75
CA ALA A 17 1.33 -11.07 -12.88
C ALA A 17 1.52 -11.71 -11.49
N PRO A 18 1.54 -13.05 -11.39
CA PRO A 18 2.00 -13.73 -10.19
C PRO A 18 3.37 -13.21 -9.76
N VAL A 19 3.63 -13.13 -8.44
CA VAL A 19 4.90 -12.67 -7.87
C VAL A 19 6.11 -13.52 -8.29
N ASP A 20 5.86 -14.74 -8.78
CA ASP A 20 6.84 -15.72 -9.28
C ASP A 20 6.94 -15.76 -10.82
N ALA A 21 6.30 -14.83 -11.54
CA ALA A 21 6.34 -14.83 -12.99
C ALA A 21 7.76 -14.54 -13.51
N ASP A 22 8.27 -15.44 -14.36
CA ASP A 22 9.49 -15.21 -15.13
C ASP A 22 9.26 -14.06 -16.11
N LEU A 23 9.72 -12.88 -15.70
CA LEU A 23 9.53 -11.63 -16.40
C LEU A 23 10.19 -11.64 -17.79
N ASP A 24 11.36 -12.28 -17.90
CA ASP A 24 12.11 -12.40 -19.15
C ASP A 24 11.37 -13.27 -20.16
N LYS A 25 10.78 -14.37 -19.68
CA LYS A 25 9.93 -15.24 -20.51
C LYS A 25 8.70 -14.48 -21.02
N LEU A 26 8.03 -13.72 -20.16
CA LEU A 26 6.87 -12.91 -20.52
C LEU A 26 7.21 -11.84 -21.57
N VAL A 27 8.30 -11.10 -21.37
CA VAL A 27 8.78 -10.10 -22.32
C VAL A 27 9.08 -10.74 -23.67
N LYS A 28 9.72 -11.92 -23.68
CA LYS A 28 10.01 -12.66 -24.90
C LYS A 28 8.75 -13.12 -25.63
N GLU A 29 7.80 -13.72 -24.92
CA GLU A 29 6.52 -14.16 -25.51
C GLU A 29 5.77 -12.96 -26.13
N LEU A 30 5.73 -11.82 -25.44
CA LEU A 30 5.11 -10.60 -25.95
C LEU A 30 5.88 -10.00 -27.14
N ALA A 31 7.20 -10.09 -27.17
CA ALA A 31 7.99 -9.68 -28.33
C ALA A 31 7.69 -10.56 -29.56
N ASP A 32 7.50 -11.87 -29.37
CA ASP A 32 7.18 -12.82 -30.43
C ASP A 32 5.79 -12.57 -31.05
N VAL A 33 4.81 -12.07 -30.28
CA VAL A 33 3.50 -11.60 -30.82
C VAL A 33 3.52 -10.17 -31.38
N GLY A 34 4.70 -9.51 -31.40
CA GLY A 34 4.89 -8.23 -32.09
C GLY A 34 4.79 -6.98 -31.21
N TYR A 35 4.82 -7.11 -29.87
CA TYR A 35 4.97 -5.97 -28.96
C TYR A 35 6.45 -5.62 -28.79
N TYR A 36 6.85 -4.43 -29.22
CA TYR A 36 8.28 -4.02 -29.23
C TYR A 36 8.62 -2.91 -28.23
N ALA A 37 7.65 -2.43 -27.45
CA ALA A 37 7.81 -1.35 -26.48
C ALA A 37 7.11 -1.71 -25.15
N ILE A 38 7.55 -2.79 -24.52
CA ILE A 38 6.97 -3.28 -23.26
C ILE A 38 7.64 -2.54 -22.10
N ARG A 39 6.84 -1.99 -21.19
CA ARG A 39 7.29 -1.56 -19.87
C ARG A 39 6.58 -2.41 -18.83
N LEU A 40 7.33 -2.82 -17.82
CA LEU A 40 6.83 -3.54 -16.69
C LEU A 40 7.05 -2.66 -15.47
N ASP A 41 5.96 -2.29 -14.83
CA ASP A 41 5.95 -1.50 -13.61
C ASP A 41 5.51 -2.43 -12.48
N HIS A 42 6.11 -2.30 -11.30
CA HIS A 42 5.67 -3.04 -10.12
C HIS A 42 4.26 -2.58 -9.75
N LYS A 43 3.37 -3.53 -9.42
CA LYS A 43 2.05 -3.19 -8.90
C LYS A 43 2.22 -2.71 -7.46
N GLU A 44 1.93 -1.43 -7.23
CA GLU A 44 1.87 -0.86 -5.89
C GLU A 44 0.86 -1.62 -5.00
N TRP A 45 1.20 -1.73 -3.73
CA TRP A 45 0.30 -2.16 -2.66
C TRP A 45 -0.87 -1.20 -2.54
N GLU A 46 -2.09 -1.74 -2.59
CA GLU A 46 -3.32 -0.95 -2.57
C GLU A 46 -3.47 -0.19 -1.24
N ARG A 47 -3.81 1.10 -1.31
CA ARG A 47 -4.07 1.90 -0.08
C ARG A 47 -5.47 1.66 0.47
N TRP A 48 -6.41 1.29 -0.39
CA TRP A 48 -7.83 1.29 -0.10
C TRP A 48 -8.46 -0.05 -0.45
N ALA A 49 -9.26 -0.59 0.45
CA ALA A 49 -9.99 -1.83 0.21
C ALA A 49 -11.09 -1.64 -0.84
N TRP A 50 -11.25 -2.65 -1.71
CA TRP A 50 -12.38 -2.73 -2.63
C TRP A 50 -13.28 -3.92 -2.28
N PRO A 51 -14.62 -3.75 -2.19
CA PRO A 51 -15.37 -2.49 -2.23
C PRO A 51 -15.32 -1.72 -0.90
N GLY A 52 -15.55 -0.40 -0.95
CA GLY A 52 -15.79 0.42 0.26
C GLY A 52 -14.77 1.53 0.50
N GLY A 53 -13.56 1.44 -0.06
CA GLY A 53 -12.56 2.50 0.04
C GLY A 53 -11.96 2.67 1.45
N TYR A 54 -11.95 1.61 2.25
CA TYR A 54 -11.42 1.66 3.61
C TYR A 54 -9.89 1.64 3.65
N PRO A 55 -9.23 2.33 4.60
CA PRO A 55 -7.78 2.34 4.70
C PRO A 55 -7.24 0.94 5.02
N LEU A 56 -6.25 0.50 4.25
CA LEU A 56 -5.56 -0.77 4.45
C LEU A 56 -4.27 -0.59 5.25
N TYR A 57 -4.00 -1.58 6.09
CA TYR A 57 -2.69 -1.86 6.65
C TYR A 57 -2.24 -3.27 6.26
N TYR A 58 -0.94 -3.51 6.34
CA TYR A 58 -0.32 -4.78 5.96
C TYR A 58 0.28 -5.46 7.18
N LEU A 59 0.08 -6.77 7.28
CA LEU A 59 0.63 -7.61 8.34
C LEU A 59 1.86 -8.34 7.83
N CYS A 60 2.95 -8.23 8.57
CA CYS A 60 4.21 -8.92 8.29
C CYS A 60 4.27 -10.28 9.02
N ALA A 61 5.16 -11.17 8.56
CA ALA A 61 5.31 -12.52 9.10
C ALA A 61 5.78 -12.55 10.56
N ASP A 62 6.50 -11.52 11.01
CA ASP A 62 6.91 -11.33 12.40
C ASP A 62 5.77 -10.83 13.32
N GLY A 63 4.60 -10.52 12.75
CA GLY A 63 3.46 -9.92 13.43
C GLY A 63 3.49 -8.39 13.48
N GLY A 64 4.47 -7.76 12.82
CA GLY A 64 4.54 -6.32 12.63
C GLY A 64 3.48 -5.79 11.68
N VAL A 65 3.29 -4.47 11.70
CA VAL A 65 2.29 -3.77 10.89
C VAL A 65 2.98 -2.72 10.02
N LEU A 66 2.63 -2.68 8.73
CA LEU A 66 3.11 -1.68 7.80
C LEU A 66 1.95 -0.84 7.26
N CYS A 67 2.15 0.48 7.21
CA CYS A 67 1.25 1.38 6.50
C CYS A 67 1.48 1.27 4.98
N SER A 68 0.46 1.57 4.18
CA SER A 68 0.55 1.49 2.72
C SER A 68 1.66 2.35 2.12
N LYS A 69 2.06 3.45 2.79
CA LYS A 69 3.17 4.31 2.35
C LYS A 69 4.50 3.61 2.50
N CYS A 70 4.76 2.99 3.66
CA CYS A 70 6.01 2.27 3.92
C CYS A 70 6.10 1.00 3.07
N ALA A 71 4.99 0.27 2.91
CA ALA A 71 4.95 -0.91 2.04
C ALA A 71 5.33 -0.56 0.59
N ASN A 72 4.80 0.54 0.04
CA ASN A 72 5.13 0.99 -1.31
C ASN A 72 6.49 1.66 -1.44
N LYS A 73 6.97 2.35 -0.40
CA LYS A 73 8.31 2.95 -0.42
C LYS A 73 9.39 1.88 -0.55
N GLU A 74 9.22 0.77 0.16
CA GLU A 74 10.15 -0.37 0.16
C GLU A 74 9.53 -1.56 -0.59
N ILE A 75 8.97 -1.30 -1.79
CA ILE A 75 8.24 -2.30 -2.57
C ILE A 75 9.10 -3.52 -2.94
N GLU A 76 10.40 -3.31 -3.16
CA GLU A 76 11.37 -4.37 -3.47
C GLU A 76 11.50 -5.35 -2.29
N LEU A 77 11.52 -4.85 -1.06
CA LEU A 77 11.58 -5.69 0.13
C LEU A 77 10.26 -6.39 0.38
N THR A 78 9.14 -5.68 0.24
CA THR A 78 7.82 -6.24 0.58
C THR A 78 7.24 -7.17 -0.47
N SER A 79 7.67 -7.07 -1.73
CA SER A 79 7.18 -7.91 -2.83
C SER A 79 8.06 -9.14 -3.08
N THR A 80 9.21 -9.23 -2.40
CA THR A 80 10.12 -10.37 -2.56
C THR A 80 9.61 -11.58 -1.78
N PRO A 81 9.48 -12.77 -2.40
CA PRO A 81 9.01 -13.97 -1.70
C PRO A 81 9.87 -14.38 -0.50
N ASP A 82 11.18 -14.16 -0.59
CA ASP A 82 12.17 -14.49 0.45
C ASP A 82 12.55 -13.26 1.30
N ALA A 83 11.64 -12.28 1.41
CA ALA A 83 11.83 -11.13 2.28
C ALA A 83 12.04 -11.54 3.74
N GLU A 84 12.80 -10.74 4.48
CA GLU A 84 12.93 -10.87 5.93
C GLU A 84 11.55 -10.75 6.61
N ALA A 85 11.38 -11.39 7.76
CA ALA A 85 10.06 -11.56 8.39
C ALA A 85 9.35 -10.24 8.73
N ASP A 86 10.11 -9.16 8.94
CA ASP A 86 9.64 -7.79 9.22
C ASP A 86 9.15 -7.04 7.96
N TRP A 87 9.50 -7.52 6.76
CA TRP A 87 9.05 -6.97 5.48
C TRP A 87 8.19 -7.94 4.67
N HIS A 88 8.14 -9.21 5.06
CA HIS A 88 7.35 -10.23 4.37
C HIS A 88 5.86 -10.09 4.69
N ILE A 89 5.12 -9.44 3.79
CA ILE A 89 3.68 -9.22 3.94
C ILE A 89 2.92 -10.54 3.73
N VAL A 90 2.21 -10.97 4.77
CA VAL A 90 1.40 -12.21 4.76
C VAL A 90 -0.10 -11.94 4.59
N ALA A 91 -0.56 -10.74 4.95
CA ALA A 91 -1.96 -10.36 4.86
C ALA A 91 -2.14 -8.84 4.75
N ALA A 92 -3.31 -8.43 4.26
CA ALA A 92 -3.78 -7.05 4.27
C ALA A 92 -5.15 -7.00 4.96
N ASP A 93 -5.37 -6.02 5.83
CA ASP A 93 -6.62 -5.86 6.57
C ASP A 93 -6.98 -4.39 6.79
N ILE A 94 -8.19 -4.14 7.24
CA ILE A 94 -8.76 -2.81 7.47
C ILE A 94 -8.66 -2.49 8.95
N ASN A 95 -8.10 -1.33 9.27
CA ASN A 95 -8.15 -0.81 10.62
C ASN A 95 -9.53 -0.17 10.84
N TYR A 96 -10.46 -0.90 11.45
CA TYR A 96 -11.82 -0.39 11.64
C TYR A 96 -11.89 0.72 12.70
N GLU A 97 -11.30 0.52 13.87
CA GLU A 97 -11.58 1.38 15.05
C GLU A 97 -10.34 1.70 15.90
N ASP A 98 -9.17 1.12 15.63
CA ASP A 98 -8.01 1.25 16.52
C ASP A 98 -7.16 2.49 16.17
N PRO A 99 -7.18 3.56 16.99
CA PRO A 99 -6.39 4.75 16.69
C PRO A 99 -4.91 4.59 17.08
N HIS A 100 -4.54 3.50 17.75
CA HIS A 100 -3.18 3.25 18.24
C HIS A 100 -2.42 2.21 17.40
N LEU A 101 -3.01 1.74 16.30
CA LEU A 101 -2.33 0.82 15.39
C LEU A 101 -1.13 1.52 14.74
N GLU A 102 0.09 1.14 15.13
CA GLU A 102 1.33 1.83 14.74
C GLU A 102 2.08 1.04 13.65
N CYS A 103 2.60 1.76 12.65
CA CYS A 103 3.48 1.19 11.63
C CYS A 103 4.88 0.94 12.18
N SER A 104 5.35 -0.31 12.14
CA SER A 104 6.66 -0.72 12.64
C SER A 104 7.85 -0.05 11.91
N ALA A 105 7.66 0.44 10.69
CA ALA A 105 8.71 1.08 9.90
C ALA A 105 8.84 2.61 10.11
N CYS A 106 7.72 3.32 10.31
CA CYS A 106 7.75 4.79 10.45
C CYS A 106 7.30 5.30 11.84
N GLY A 107 6.70 4.45 12.67
CA GLY A 107 6.12 4.83 13.95
C GLY A 107 4.88 5.74 13.84
N GLU A 108 4.33 5.91 12.64
CA GLU A 108 3.06 6.63 12.48
C GLU A 108 1.87 5.69 12.67
N PHE A 109 0.79 6.22 13.23
CA PHE A 109 -0.47 5.49 13.36
C PHE A 109 -1.13 5.29 11.99
N CYS A 110 -1.56 4.06 11.75
CA CYS A 110 -2.35 3.66 10.59
C CYS A 110 -3.75 4.28 10.67
N GLU A 111 -4.24 4.75 9.53
CA GLU A 111 -5.54 5.41 9.43
C GLU A 111 -6.67 4.44 9.80
N SER A 112 -7.53 4.83 10.74
CA SER A 112 -8.71 4.07 11.13
C SER A 112 -9.93 4.49 10.32
N ALA A 113 -10.76 3.54 9.90
CA ALA A 113 -11.99 3.81 9.15
C ALA A 113 -13.04 4.55 9.97
N TYR A 114 -13.16 4.22 11.25
CA TYR A 114 -14.17 4.73 12.18
C TYR A 114 -13.59 5.23 13.51
N GLY A 115 -12.30 4.99 13.78
CA GLY A 115 -11.63 5.47 14.99
C GLY A 115 -11.45 6.99 14.99
N GLU A 116 -11.48 7.59 16.17
CA GLU A 116 -11.18 9.02 16.33
C GLU A 116 -9.67 9.25 16.15
N PRO A 117 -9.26 10.25 15.36
CA PRO A 117 -7.85 10.56 15.20
C PRO A 117 -7.28 10.99 16.55
N ILE A 118 -6.16 10.39 16.94
CA ILE A 118 -5.40 10.88 18.08
C ILE A 118 -4.67 12.17 17.68
N ASP A 119 -5.22 13.28 18.16
CA ASP A 119 -4.59 14.59 18.07
C ASP A 119 -3.21 14.52 18.74
N LYS A 120 -2.14 14.60 17.95
CA LYS A 120 -0.74 14.61 18.43
C LYS A 120 -0.42 15.83 19.34
N ASP A 121 -1.39 16.74 19.53
CA ASP A 121 -1.26 17.97 20.31
C ASP A 121 -2.01 17.96 21.67
N MET A 122 -2.63 16.85 22.09
CA MET A 122 -3.30 16.75 23.41
C MET A 122 -2.33 16.56 24.60
N GLY A 123 -1.15 17.18 24.52
CA GLY A 123 -0.24 17.43 25.62
C GLY A 123 -0.41 18.82 26.25
N SER A 124 -1.50 19.55 25.97
CA SER A 124 -1.82 20.80 26.68
C SER A 124 -3.24 20.72 27.24
N SER A 125 -3.31 20.26 28.49
CA SER A 125 -4.49 20.35 29.32
C SER A 125 -4.97 21.80 29.40
N HIS A 126 -5.94 22.19 28.57
CA HIS A 126 -6.86 23.25 28.97
C HIS A 126 -7.77 22.65 30.04
N SER A 127 -7.25 22.65 31.27
CA SER A 127 -8.06 22.47 32.46
C SER A 127 -9.10 23.58 32.44
N SER A 128 -10.31 23.28 31.98
CA SER A 128 -11.46 24.14 32.20
C SER A 128 -11.75 24.11 33.70
N VAL A 129 -11.00 24.91 34.45
CA VAL A 129 -11.36 25.27 35.81
C VAL A 129 -12.67 26.04 35.65
N CYS A 130 -13.79 25.37 35.88
CA CYS A 130 -15.07 26.03 36.09
C CYS A 130 -14.87 26.96 37.30
N PRO A 131 -14.91 28.30 37.16
CA PRO A 131 -14.88 29.16 38.32
C PRO A 131 -16.17 28.88 39.09
N GLY A 132 -15.98 28.31 40.28
CA GLY A 132 -17.05 27.88 41.16
C GLY A 132 -18.06 28.99 41.43
N ALA A 133 -19.32 28.58 41.46
CA ALA A 133 -20.36 29.28 42.15
C ALA A 133 -19.93 29.52 43.61
N THR A 134 -19.65 30.78 43.94
CA THR A 134 -19.78 31.24 45.32
C THR A 134 -21.10 32.00 45.42
N SER A 135 -21.93 31.44 46.29
CA SER A 135 -23.22 31.85 46.84
C SER A 135 -23.36 33.33 47.19
#